data_AF-A0ABD3HAM7-F1
#
_entry.id   AF-A0ABD3HAM7-F1
#
_cell.length_a   1.000
_cell.length_b   1.000
_cell.length_c   1.000
_cell.angle_alpha   90.00
_cell.angle_beta   90.00
_cell.angle_gamma   90.00
#
_symmetry.space_group_name_H-M   'P 1'
#
loop_
_entity.id
_entity.type
_entity.pdbx_description
1 polymer ?
#
loop_
_entity_poly.entity_id
_entity_poly.type
_entity_poly.pdbx_seq_one_letter_code
_entity_poly.pdbx_strand_id
1 'polypeptide(L)'
;MKLSASLLIVQSCKVCFSRAAWPAAAARVRGGSSFCSTTGRTISLSASPSVGRISAGETLDGEHSPIRRQSDSGRRRSPAESARGNHLASSVAAATLSRNRSLSSSSAIMAFEKIKVENPIVEMDGDEMTRIIWQMIKDKLIFPFLDIDLKYFDLSVQHRDATDDKVTVESAEATLKYNVAVKCATITPDETRVKEFGLKSMWKSPNGTIRNILNGTVFREPILCKNIPRLVKGWNTPICIGRHAFGDQYRATDAVIKGSGKLKLVFIPEGGDAPTELDVYDFHGEGGVAMAMYNTDESIRSFAKSSMAMALQKGWPLYLSTKNTILKKYDGRFKDIFQEVYEAEYESKFKEAGIWYEHRLIDDMVAYAVKSDGGYVWACKNYDGDVQSDMLAQGFGSLGLMTSVLLAPDGKTIESEAAHGTVTRHYRVHQKGGETSTNSIASIFAWTRGLAHRGELDQNPRLQEFAEKLEAACVGTVEGGKFTKDLAILVHGPKTTRDQYLNTEEFIDAVAEDLKSRLLYQLRRRSLMSEKFFVTSLPADLGG
;
A
#
# COMPACT_ATOMS: atom_id res chain seq x y z
N MET A 1 21.88 -23.13 64.09
CA MET A 1 22.72 -21.91 64.10
C MET A 1 21.88 -20.72 63.65
N LYS A 2 21.80 -19.72 64.53
CA LYS A 2 21.31 -18.32 64.45
C LYS A 2 20.84 -17.79 63.05
N LEU A 3 19.57 -17.35 62.94
CA LEU A 3 19.05 -15.95 62.89
C LEU A 3 19.44 -15.18 61.60
N SER A 4 18.59 -14.44 60.86
CA SER A 4 17.29 -13.81 61.12
C SER A 4 16.55 -13.54 59.81
N ALA A 5 15.21 -13.59 59.87
CA ALA A 5 14.29 -13.05 58.88
C ALA A 5 14.19 -11.51 58.98
N SER A 6 13.70 -10.86 57.92
CA SER A 6 12.94 -9.60 58.00
C SER A 6 11.94 -9.50 56.86
N LEU A 7 10.73 -9.11 57.25
CA LEU A 7 9.45 -9.14 56.56
C LEU A 7 9.08 -7.73 56.04
N LEU A 8 8.14 -7.70 55.08
CA LEU A 8 7.40 -6.58 54.50
C LEU A 8 7.13 -5.36 55.40
N ILE A 9 7.18 -4.16 54.81
CA ILE A 9 6.24 -3.07 55.09
C ILE A 9 5.78 -2.42 53.77
N VAL A 10 4.46 -2.38 53.61
CA VAL A 10 3.66 -1.65 52.61
C VAL A 10 3.60 -0.17 52.99
N GLN A 11 3.78 0.75 52.04
CA GLN A 11 3.39 2.15 52.26
C GLN A 11 2.66 2.73 51.04
N SER A 12 1.40 3.05 51.29
CA SER A 12 0.40 3.62 50.40
C SER A 12 0.66 5.11 50.15
N CYS A 13 0.46 5.58 48.91
CA CYS A 13 0.30 7.01 48.60
C CYS A 13 -1.15 7.29 48.19
N LYS A 14 -1.89 7.96 49.07
CA LYS A 14 -3.13 8.70 48.80
C LYS A 14 -2.81 10.17 48.97
N VAL A 15 -3.05 11.00 47.95
CA VAL A 15 -3.37 12.43 48.16
C VAL A 15 -4.46 12.82 47.17
N CYS A 16 -5.60 13.22 47.75
CA CYS A 16 -6.74 13.86 47.09
C CYS A 16 -6.40 15.28 46.63
N PHE A 17 -7.02 15.74 45.54
CA PHE A 17 -7.37 17.16 45.40
C PHE A 17 -8.79 17.30 44.84
N SER A 18 -9.62 18.00 45.61
CA SER A 18 -11.00 18.35 45.31
C SER A 18 -11.15 19.86 45.07
N ARG A 19 -11.85 20.20 43.99
CA ARG A 19 -12.78 21.35 43.75
C ARG A 19 -12.62 22.69 44.50
N ALA A 20 -12.60 23.78 43.73
CA ALA A 20 -13.48 24.99 43.76
C ALA A 20 -12.76 26.14 43.01
N ALA A 21 -13.21 26.67 41.86
CA ALA A 21 -14.38 27.52 41.57
C ALA A 21 -14.33 28.97 42.14
N TRP A 22 -13.82 29.91 41.31
CA TRP A 22 -14.28 31.31 41.02
C TRP A 22 -14.37 32.35 42.18
N PRO A 23 -14.52 33.69 41.94
CA PRO A 23 -14.16 34.58 40.81
C PRO A 23 -13.71 36.02 41.24
N ALA A 24 -13.76 36.96 40.27
CA ALA A 24 -13.89 38.43 40.35
C ALA A 24 -12.58 39.24 40.15
N ALA A 25 -12.38 39.97 39.04
CA ALA A 25 -13.10 41.11 38.45
C ALA A 25 -12.88 42.44 39.19
N ALA A 26 -12.19 43.39 38.54
CA ALA A 26 -12.43 44.85 38.57
C ALA A 26 -11.31 45.56 37.77
N ALA A 27 -11.64 46.20 36.64
CA ALA A 27 -11.79 47.66 36.48
C ALA A 27 -10.45 48.34 36.08
N ARG A 28 -10.27 48.75 34.81
CA ARG A 28 -10.65 50.03 34.16
C ARG A 28 -9.90 51.27 34.69
N VAL A 29 -9.67 52.19 33.74
CA VAL A 29 -9.20 53.61 33.83
C VAL A 29 -7.70 53.75 33.52
N ARG A 30 -7.30 54.16 32.30
CA ARG A 30 -7.27 55.52 31.68
C ARG A 30 -6.31 56.51 32.38
N GLY A 31 -5.46 57.12 31.56
CA GLY A 31 -4.58 58.24 31.87
C GLY A 31 -3.16 57.89 31.40
N GLY A 32 -2.59 58.43 30.33
CA GLY A 32 -2.79 59.74 29.72
C GLY A 32 -1.61 60.61 30.09
N SER A 33 -0.81 60.97 29.07
CA SER A 33 0.15 62.09 29.00
C SER A 33 1.31 62.09 30.02
N SER A 34 2.53 62.51 29.75
CA SER A 34 3.23 63.16 28.64
C SER A 34 4.63 63.51 29.18
N PHE A 35 5.56 63.84 28.28
CA PHE A 35 6.86 64.54 28.44
C PHE A 35 8.04 63.63 28.09
N CYS A 36 9.06 64.08 27.37
CA CYS A 36 9.30 65.24 26.52
C CYS A 36 10.62 64.91 25.83
N SER A 37 10.75 65.43 24.61
CA SER A 37 11.89 65.35 23.72
C SER A 37 13.24 65.66 24.37
N THR A 38 14.31 65.04 23.88
CA THR A 38 15.33 65.80 23.12
C THR A 38 16.30 64.89 22.33
N THR A 39 16.51 65.33 21.08
CA THR A 39 17.76 65.32 20.29
C THR A 39 18.40 64.01 19.82
N GLY A 40 18.56 63.93 18.49
CA GLY A 40 19.92 63.86 17.94
C GLY A 40 20.22 62.76 16.93
N ARG A 41 19.92 63.04 15.65
CA ARG A 41 20.62 62.65 14.40
C ARG A 41 21.22 61.23 14.31
N THR A 42 20.71 60.46 13.35
CA THR A 42 21.45 59.40 12.67
C THR A 42 21.53 59.71 11.18
N ILE A 43 22.74 59.58 10.64
CA ILE A 43 23.14 59.86 9.26
C ILE A 43 22.73 58.68 8.36
N SER A 44 22.19 59.02 7.19
CA SER A 44 21.89 58.16 6.05
C SER A 44 23.14 57.57 5.41
N LEU A 45 23.03 56.38 4.79
CA LEU A 45 23.65 56.10 3.49
C LEU A 45 22.99 54.89 2.82
N SER A 46 22.53 55.15 1.60
CA SER A 46 21.98 54.23 0.59
C SER A 46 23.09 53.64 -0.30
N ALA A 47 22.91 52.41 -0.81
CA ALA A 47 22.97 52.06 -2.25
C ALA A 47 23.18 50.55 -2.47
N SER A 48 22.48 50.03 -3.49
CA SER A 48 22.38 48.63 -3.95
C SER A 48 23.56 48.22 -4.89
N PRO A 49 23.45 47.16 -5.73
CA PRO A 49 23.95 45.80 -5.49
C PRO A 49 25.07 45.39 -6.48
N SER A 50 25.79 44.29 -6.21
CA SER A 50 26.73 43.70 -7.17
C SER A 50 26.36 42.26 -7.54
N VAL A 51 26.41 42.05 -8.86
CA VAL A 51 26.16 40.83 -9.62
C VAL A 51 27.41 39.94 -9.59
N GLY A 52 27.23 38.63 -9.41
CA GLY A 52 28.27 37.62 -9.61
C GLY A 52 27.74 36.44 -10.42
N ARG A 53 27.97 36.47 -11.74
CA ARG A 53 27.89 35.29 -12.62
C ARG A 53 29.08 34.38 -12.35
N ILE A 54 28.87 33.06 -12.39
CA ILE A 54 29.93 32.09 -12.67
C ILE A 54 29.45 31.22 -13.83
N SER A 55 30.24 31.17 -14.90
CA SER A 55 30.07 30.32 -16.07
C SER A 55 31.39 29.63 -16.41
N ALA A 56 31.32 28.31 -16.66
CA ALA A 56 32.05 27.48 -17.64
C ALA A 56 33.61 27.38 -17.64
N GLY A 57 34.08 26.16 -17.99
CA GLY A 57 35.46 25.76 -18.35
C GLY A 57 36.15 24.98 -17.23
N GLU A 58 36.83 23.82 -17.39
CA GLU A 58 37.58 23.17 -18.48
C GLU A 58 37.66 21.64 -18.17
N THR A 59 37.33 20.71 -19.08
CA THR A 59 38.22 19.90 -19.95
C THR A 59 39.53 19.37 -19.35
N LEU A 60 39.72 18.03 -19.43
CA LEU A 60 40.91 17.25 -19.85
C LEU A 60 40.44 15.77 -19.95
N ASP A 61 40.28 15.20 -21.15
CA ASP A 61 41.23 14.35 -21.90
C ASP A 61 41.87 13.25 -21.03
N GLY A 62 41.88 11.95 -21.33
CA GLY A 62 41.64 11.21 -22.57
C GLY A 62 42.73 10.13 -22.65
N GLU A 63 42.38 8.84 -22.77
CA GLU A 63 43.29 7.83 -23.34
C GLU A 63 42.48 6.80 -24.13
N HIS A 64 42.62 6.90 -25.45
CA HIS A 64 42.37 5.86 -26.42
C HIS A 64 43.61 4.97 -26.55
N SER A 65 43.42 3.66 -26.73
CA SER A 65 44.05 2.97 -27.88
C SER A 65 43.38 1.62 -28.21
N PRO A 66 43.48 1.17 -29.48
CA PRO A 66 42.55 0.25 -30.13
C PRO A 66 43.25 -1.07 -30.54
N ILE A 67 42.69 -1.79 -31.54
CA ILE A 67 43.26 -2.91 -32.36
C ILE A 67 42.68 -4.29 -31.94
N ARG A 68 42.13 -5.17 -32.78
CA ARG A 68 42.13 -5.41 -34.24
C ARG A 68 40.90 -6.26 -34.62
N ARG A 69 40.29 -6.00 -35.78
CA ARG A 69 39.59 -7.04 -36.56
C ARG A 69 40.63 -7.70 -37.48
N GLN A 70 40.58 -9.02 -37.60
CA GLN A 70 41.16 -9.74 -38.74
C GLN A 70 40.15 -10.75 -39.27
N SER A 71 39.88 -10.61 -40.56
CA SER A 71 39.22 -11.52 -41.48
C SER A 71 40.25 -12.48 -42.09
N ASP A 72 39.91 -13.75 -42.20
CA ASP A 72 40.28 -14.65 -43.32
C ASP A 72 39.42 -15.92 -43.17
N SER A 73 38.50 -16.23 -44.08
CA SER A 73 38.67 -16.81 -45.43
C SER A 73 39.19 -18.27 -45.41
N GLY A 74 38.44 -19.18 -46.07
CA GLY A 74 39.03 -20.39 -46.64
C GLY A 74 38.37 -21.75 -46.36
N ARG A 75 37.56 -22.20 -47.35
CA ARG A 75 37.37 -23.59 -47.85
C ARG A 75 36.61 -24.60 -46.97
N ARG A 76 35.41 -25.02 -47.37
CA ARG A 76 35.08 -26.10 -48.36
C ARG A 76 35.65 -27.48 -48.01
N ARG A 77 34.78 -28.42 -47.61
CA ARG A 77 34.42 -29.67 -48.33
C ARG A 77 33.71 -30.68 -47.40
N SER A 78 32.41 -30.89 -47.61
CA SER A 78 31.78 -32.23 -47.66
C SER A 78 32.16 -32.87 -49.03
N PRO A 79 31.88 -34.16 -49.36
CA PRO A 79 30.92 -35.10 -48.76
C PRO A 79 31.44 -36.56 -48.65
N ALA A 80 30.64 -37.47 -48.12
CA ALA A 80 30.35 -38.78 -48.74
C ALA A 80 29.43 -39.64 -47.87
N GLU A 81 28.27 -39.97 -48.45
CA GLU A 81 27.47 -41.16 -48.15
C GLU A 81 28.24 -42.42 -48.54
N SER A 82 28.04 -43.52 -47.81
CA SER A 82 28.06 -44.86 -48.43
C SER A 82 27.17 -45.82 -47.65
N ALA A 83 26.38 -46.55 -48.43
CA ALA A 83 25.30 -47.42 -48.00
C ALA A 83 25.71 -48.90 -47.83
N ARG A 84 24.75 -49.67 -47.32
CA ARG A 84 24.47 -51.12 -47.49
C ARG A 84 25.06 -52.11 -46.48
N GLY A 85 24.18 -52.98 -46.00
CA GLY A 85 24.53 -54.27 -45.42
C GLY A 85 23.39 -54.95 -44.65
N ASN A 86 22.40 -55.51 -45.36
CA ASN A 86 21.43 -56.48 -44.83
C ASN A 86 22.14 -57.77 -44.42
N HIS A 87 21.74 -58.38 -43.29
CA HIS A 87 21.66 -59.85 -43.18
C HIS A 87 20.59 -60.27 -42.16
N LEU A 88 19.62 -61.06 -42.64
CA LEU A 88 18.71 -61.88 -41.85
C LEU A 88 19.48 -63.03 -41.18
N ALA A 89 19.11 -63.38 -39.95
CA ALA A 89 19.04 -64.78 -39.52
C ALA A 89 18.01 -64.92 -38.38
N SER A 90 17.07 -65.83 -38.61
CA SER A 90 16.00 -66.28 -37.71
C SER A 90 16.53 -67.33 -36.73
N SER A 91 16.11 -67.29 -35.47
CA SER A 91 15.87 -68.51 -34.70
C SER A 91 14.82 -68.29 -33.61
N VAL A 92 13.91 -69.26 -33.56
CA VAL A 92 12.75 -69.37 -32.66
C VAL A 92 13.17 -70.19 -31.45
N ALA A 93 12.88 -69.73 -30.24
CA ALA A 93 12.85 -70.56 -29.04
C ALA A 93 11.83 -70.02 -28.03
N ALA A 94 11.13 -70.96 -27.41
CA ALA A 94 9.82 -70.80 -26.80
C ALA A 94 9.82 -70.29 -25.35
N ALA A 95 8.71 -69.61 -25.02
CA ALA A 95 7.93 -69.67 -23.77
C ALA A 95 8.62 -69.44 -22.41
N THR A 96 8.35 -68.26 -21.83
CA THR A 96 7.85 -68.16 -20.44
C THR A 96 6.93 -66.94 -20.31
N LEU A 97 5.63 -67.18 -20.11
CA LEU A 97 4.63 -66.16 -19.78
C LEU A 97 4.85 -65.70 -18.32
N SER A 98 5.66 -64.67 -18.12
CA SER A 98 5.64 -63.89 -16.88
C SER A 98 4.68 -62.72 -17.06
N ARG A 99 3.60 -62.72 -16.26
CA ARG A 99 2.71 -61.56 -16.08
C ARG A 99 3.50 -60.43 -15.40
N ASN A 100 4.25 -59.67 -16.19
CA ASN A 100 4.64 -58.32 -15.79
C ASN A 100 3.42 -57.42 -15.96
N ARG A 101 2.60 -57.30 -14.91
CA ARG A 101 1.84 -56.07 -14.69
C ARG A 101 2.89 -54.98 -14.45
N SER A 102 3.36 -54.35 -15.52
CA SER A 102 3.95 -53.03 -15.42
C SER A 102 2.84 -52.13 -14.89
N LEU A 103 2.87 -51.87 -13.58
CA LEU A 103 2.35 -50.63 -13.03
C LEU A 103 3.15 -49.53 -13.74
N SER A 104 2.65 -49.11 -14.90
CA SER A 104 2.93 -47.78 -15.41
C SER A 104 2.34 -46.83 -14.38
N SER A 105 3.12 -46.53 -13.33
CA SER A 105 3.00 -45.28 -12.61
C SER A 105 3.42 -44.20 -13.59
N SER A 106 2.54 -43.93 -14.54
CA SER A 106 2.47 -42.62 -15.17
C SER A 106 2.30 -41.68 -13.99
N SER A 107 3.39 -41.05 -13.55
CA SER A 107 3.33 -39.88 -12.69
C SER A 107 2.68 -38.78 -13.52
N ALA A 108 1.37 -38.92 -13.76
CA ALA A 108 0.52 -37.82 -14.13
C ALA A 108 0.71 -36.83 -12.99
N ILE A 109 1.51 -35.80 -13.23
CA ILE A 109 1.46 -34.58 -12.45
C ILE A 109 -0.01 -34.21 -12.48
N MET A 110 -0.74 -34.47 -11.39
CA MET A 110 -2.15 -34.12 -11.28
C MET A 110 -2.21 -32.62 -11.56
N ALA A 111 -2.71 -32.25 -12.74
CA ALA A 111 -2.86 -30.86 -13.12
C ALA A 111 -3.73 -30.20 -12.05
N PHE A 112 -3.27 -29.07 -11.51
CA PHE A 112 -4.03 -28.35 -10.49
C PHE A 112 -5.38 -27.96 -11.08
N GLU A 113 -6.47 -28.49 -10.51
CA GLU A 113 -7.81 -28.10 -10.91
C GLU A 113 -8.02 -26.63 -10.51
N LYS A 114 -8.20 -25.78 -11.52
CA LYS A 114 -8.37 -24.33 -11.31
C LYS A 114 -9.56 -24.06 -10.39
N ILE A 115 -9.39 -23.10 -9.51
CA ILE A 115 -10.45 -22.64 -8.62
C ILE A 115 -11.38 -21.75 -9.45
N LYS A 116 -12.66 -22.15 -9.54
CA LYS A 116 -13.69 -21.35 -10.19
C LYS A 116 -14.05 -20.16 -9.31
N VAL A 117 -14.05 -18.97 -9.91
CA VAL A 117 -14.49 -17.71 -9.31
C VAL A 117 -15.79 -17.31 -10.00
N GLU A 118 -16.90 -17.27 -9.27
CA GLU A 118 -18.24 -17.12 -9.86
C GLU A 118 -18.54 -15.70 -10.30
N ASN A 119 -18.20 -14.72 -9.45
CA ASN A 119 -18.43 -13.32 -9.73
C ASN A 119 -17.14 -12.64 -10.20
N PRO A 120 -17.23 -11.67 -11.13
CA PRO A 120 -16.05 -11.05 -11.69
C PRO A 120 -15.32 -10.15 -10.71
N ILE A 121 -14.05 -9.88 -11.02
CA ILE A 121 -13.23 -8.84 -10.38
C ILE A 121 -12.88 -7.79 -11.44
N VAL A 122 -12.93 -6.51 -11.07
CA VAL A 122 -12.45 -5.42 -11.91
C VAL A 122 -10.92 -5.40 -11.88
N GLU A 123 -10.29 -5.49 -13.04
CA GLU A 123 -8.84 -5.33 -13.17
C GLU A 123 -8.56 -3.95 -13.76
N MET A 124 -7.81 -3.13 -13.02
CA MET A 124 -7.33 -1.84 -13.51
C MET A 124 -5.83 -1.95 -13.79
N ASP A 125 -5.47 -2.07 -15.06
CA ASP A 125 -4.07 -2.11 -15.48
C ASP A 125 -3.41 -0.72 -15.35
N GLY A 126 -2.08 -0.68 -15.37
CA GLY A 126 -1.31 0.51 -15.02
C GLY A 126 -0.15 0.80 -15.96
N ASP A 127 0.89 1.43 -15.42
CA ASP A 127 2.00 1.96 -16.20
C ASP A 127 3.37 1.39 -15.78
N GLU A 128 4.37 1.63 -16.62
CA GLU A 128 5.81 1.45 -16.35
C GLU A 128 6.21 0.08 -15.76
N MET A 129 7.02 0.06 -14.68
CA MET A 129 7.59 -1.18 -14.13
C MET A 129 6.50 -2.04 -13.49
N THR A 130 5.50 -1.40 -12.88
CA THR A 130 4.37 -2.09 -12.26
C THR A 130 3.50 -2.79 -13.30
N ARG A 131 3.28 -2.23 -14.50
CA ARG A 131 2.57 -2.93 -15.59
C ARG A 131 3.25 -4.24 -16.00
N ILE A 132 4.59 -4.24 -16.07
CA ILE A 132 5.38 -5.44 -16.40
C ILE A 132 5.23 -6.50 -15.30
N ILE A 133 5.36 -6.08 -14.03
CA ILE A 133 5.17 -6.96 -12.87
C ILE A 133 3.75 -7.50 -12.81
N TRP A 134 2.75 -6.66 -13.09
CA TRP A 134 1.34 -7.00 -13.07
C TRP A 134 1.02 -8.14 -14.04
N GLN A 135 1.57 -8.07 -15.26
CA GLN A 135 1.45 -9.13 -16.25
C GLN A 135 2.11 -10.43 -15.76
N MET A 136 3.33 -10.37 -15.20
CA MET A 136 4.01 -11.55 -14.64
C MET A 136 3.22 -12.19 -13.49
N ILE A 137 2.61 -11.39 -12.62
CA ILE A 137 1.76 -11.88 -11.53
C ILE A 137 0.56 -12.64 -12.12
N LYS A 138 -0.13 -12.05 -13.09
CA LYS A 138 -1.26 -12.72 -13.75
C LYS A 138 -0.87 -14.06 -14.36
N ASP A 139 0.20 -14.07 -15.16
CA ASP A 139 0.61 -15.24 -15.93
C ASP A 139 1.19 -16.36 -15.06
N LYS A 140 1.95 -16.02 -14.01
CA LYS A 140 2.67 -17.00 -13.18
C LYS A 140 1.94 -17.37 -11.89
N LEU A 141 1.14 -16.46 -11.34
CA LEU A 141 0.55 -16.59 -10.00
C LEU A 141 -0.98 -16.62 -9.98
N ILE A 142 -1.69 -16.10 -10.99
CA ILE A 142 -3.17 -16.02 -10.97
C ILE A 142 -3.79 -17.02 -11.96
N PHE A 143 -3.60 -16.81 -13.26
CA PHE A 143 -4.22 -17.62 -14.32
C PHE A 143 -3.88 -19.11 -14.31
N PRO A 144 -2.71 -19.57 -13.83
CA PRO A 144 -2.45 -21.00 -13.70
C PRO A 144 -3.37 -21.70 -12.69
N PHE A 145 -3.91 -20.98 -11.71
CA PHE A 145 -4.64 -21.55 -10.59
C PHE A 145 -6.11 -21.16 -10.54
N LEU A 146 -6.51 -20.08 -11.21
CA LEU A 146 -7.88 -19.56 -11.17
C LEU A 146 -8.55 -19.59 -12.55
N ASP A 147 -9.82 -19.96 -12.55
CA ASP A 147 -10.77 -19.70 -13.64
C ASP A 147 -11.62 -18.50 -13.20
N ILE A 148 -11.27 -17.31 -13.71
CA ILE A 148 -11.75 -16.01 -13.22
C ILE A 148 -12.14 -15.09 -14.38
N ASP A 149 -13.31 -14.46 -14.26
CA ASP A 149 -13.77 -13.40 -15.15
C ASP A 149 -13.23 -12.05 -14.66
N LEU A 150 -12.36 -11.42 -15.46
CA LEU A 150 -11.82 -10.10 -15.18
C LEU A 150 -12.50 -9.04 -16.05
N LYS A 151 -13.07 -8.02 -15.41
CA LYS A 151 -13.51 -6.80 -16.11
C LYS A 151 -12.31 -5.87 -16.24
N TYR A 152 -11.62 -6.01 -17.37
CA TYR A 152 -10.36 -5.32 -17.65
C TYR A 152 -10.58 -3.87 -18.09
N PHE A 153 -9.84 -2.96 -17.47
CA PHE A 153 -9.75 -1.55 -17.83
C PHE A 153 -8.26 -1.15 -17.91
N ASP A 154 -7.83 -0.64 -19.06
CA ASP A 154 -6.46 -0.18 -19.24
C ASP A 154 -6.33 1.27 -18.74
N LEU A 155 -5.78 1.48 -17.54
CA LEU A 155 -5.55 2.83 -17.01
C LEU A 155 -4.16 3.38 -17.33
N SER A 156 -3.47 2.83 -18.34
CA SER A 156 -2.22 3.42 -18.83
C SER A 156 -2.44 4.88 -19.23
N VAL A 157 -1.41 5.70 -19.02
CA VAL A 157 -1.49 7.14 -19.29
C VAL A 157 -1.89 7.44 -20.74
N GLN A 158 -1.46 6.63 -21.71
CA GLN A 158 -1.85 6.78 -23.11
C GLN A 158 -3.31 6.40 -23.35
N HIS A 159 -3.83 5.34 -22.74
CA HIS A 159 -5.24 4.96 -22.92
C HIS A 159 -6.19 5.91 -22.21
N ARG A 160 -5.81 6.43 -21.03
CA ARG A 160 -6.53 7.52 -20.39
C ARG A 160 -6.55 8.77 -21.26
N ASP A 161 -5.43 9.16 -21.86
CA ASP A 161 -5.42 10.30 -22.79
C ASP A 161 -6.28 10.06 -24.04
N ALA A 162 -6.23 8.84 -24.61
CA ALA A 162 -7.05 8.47 -25.76
C ALA A 162 -8.57 8.53 -25.48
N THR A 163 -8.98 8.23 -24.25
CA THR A 163 -10.39 8.18 -23.81
C THR A 163 -10.86 9.45 -23.10
N ASP A 164 -10.03 10.50 -23.06
CA ASP A 164 -10.27 11.73 -22.29
C ASP A 164 -10.57 11.44 -20.80
N ASP A 165 -9.80 10.49 -20.24
CA ASP A 165 -9.87 9.95 -18.87
C ASP A 165 -11.18 9.24 -18.50
N LYS A 166 -12.07 8.97 -19.47
CA LYS A 166 -13.34 8.26 -19.23
C LYS A 166 -13.15 6.84 -18.70
N VAL A 167 -12.12 6.13 -19.17
CA VAL A 167 -11.82 4.76 -18.72
C VAL A 167 -11.61 4.69 -17.20
N THR A 168 -11.07 5.75 -16.58
CA THR A 168 -10.89 5.86 -15.13
C THR A 168 -12.22 5.94 -14.37
N VAL A 169 -13.21 6.64 -14.93
CA VAL A 169 -14.55 6.76 -14.34
C VAL A 169 -15.30 5.44 -14.53
N GLU A 170 -15.28 4.89 -15.74
CA GLU A 170 -15.93 3.62 -16.09
C GLU A 170 -15.42 2.45 -15.23
N SER A 171 -14.12 2.42 -14.94
CA SER A 171 -13.54 1.39 -14.06
C SER A 171 -14.06 1.53 -12.62
N ALA A 172 -14.20 2.75 -12.10
CA ALA A 172 -14.74 2.99 -10.76
C ALA A 172 -16.24 2.62 -10.68
N GLU A 173 -17.02 2.94 -11.70
CA GLU A 173 -18.43 2.54 -11.79
C GLU A 173 -18.58 1.01 -11.89
N ALA A 174 -17.69 0.35 -12.64
CA ALA A 174 -17.64 -1.11 -12.66
C ALA A 174 -17.29 -1.67 -11.28
N THR A 175 -16.40 -1.03 -10.52
CA THR A 175 -16.09 -1.44 -9.15
C THR A 175 -17.30 -1.34 -8.23
N LEU A 176 -18.10 -0.27 -8.31
CA LEU A 176 -19.37 -0.18 -7.57
C LEU A 176 -20.32 -1.31 -7.94
N LYS A 177 -20.36 -1.72 -9.21
CA LYS A 177 -21.20 -2.82 -9.68
C LYS A 177 -20.74 -4.19 -9.19
N TYR A 178 -19.44 -4.48 -9.31
CA TYR A 178 -18.87 -5.82 -9.05
C TYR A 178 -18.25 -5.96 -7.65
N ASN A 179 -18.16 -4.87 -6.89
CA ASN A 179 -17.72 -4.75 -5.49
C ASN A 179 -16.23 -5.01 -5.25
N VAL A 180 -15.46 -5.47 -6.24
CA VAL A 180 -14.04 -5.80 -6.06
C VAL A 180 -13.23 -5.30 -7.23
N ALA A 181 -12.21 -4.49 -6.94
CA ALA A 181 -11.19 -4.09 -7.90
C ALA A 181 -9.79 -4.41 -7.40
N VAL A 182 -8.92 -4.81 -8.33
CA VAL A 182 -7.48 -4.91 -8.15
C VAL A 182 -6.82 -3.93 -9.11
N LYS A 183 -5.96 -3.07 -8.58
CA LYS A 183 -5.41 -1.94 -9.34
C LYS A 183 -3.89 -1.92 -9.34
N CYS A 184 -3.35 -1.79 -10.55
CA CYS A 184 -1.95 -1.51 -10.80
C CYS A 184 -1.64 -0.01 -10.61
N ALA A 185 -0.39 0.32 -10.28
CA ALA A 185 0.02 1.70 -10.13
C ALA A 185 -0.02 2.44 -11.48
N THR A 186 -0.47 3.70 -11.45
CA THR A 186 -0.73 4.55 -12.62
C THR A 186 0.03 5.86 -12.52
N ILE A 187 0.51 6.38 -13.65
CA ILE A 187 1.13 7.70 -13.71
C ILE A 187 0.08 8.78 -13.41
N THR A 188 0.39 9.72 -12.51
CA THR A 188 -0.33 11.01 -12.46
C THR A 188 0.54 12.03 -13.20
N PRO A 189 0.11 12.54 -14.36
CA PRO A 189 0.99 13.34 -15.22
C PRO A 189 1.27 14.73 -14.62
N ASP A 190 2.54 15.14 -14.65
CA ASP A 190 3.00 16.52 -14.46
C ASP A 190 3.40 17.15 -15.82
N GLU A 191 3.96 18.36 -15.82
CA GLU A 191 4.39 19.05 -17.05
C GLU A 191 5.43 18.25 -17.84
N THR A 192 6.28 17.48 -17.15
CA THR A 192 7.29 16.64 -17.79
C THR A 192 6.64 15.44 -18.45
N ARG A 193 5.68 14.80 -17.78
CA ARG A 193 4.93 13.65 -18.33
C ARG A 193 4.03 14.06 -19.49
N VAL A 194 3.40 15.23 -19.44
CA VAL A 194 2.63 15.76 -20.57
C VAL A 194 3.49 15.84 -21.83
N LYS A 195 4.73 16.34 -21.70
CA LYS A 195 5.69 16.40 -22.81
C LYS A 195 6.19 15.02 -23.23
N GLU A 196 6.52 14.16 -22.27
CA GLU A 196 7.05 12.82 -22.53
C GLU A 196 6.08 11.97 -23.37
N PHE A 197 4.80 12.01 -23.03
CA PHE A 197 3.77 11.16 -23.66
C PHE A 197 2.96 11.90 -24.72
N GLY A 198 3.17 13.20 -24.93
CA GLY A 198 2.40 14.00 -25.87
C GLY A 198 0.92 14.11 -25.49
N LEU A 199 0.63 14.29 -24.20
CA LEU A 199 -0.74 14.26 -23.68
C LEU A 199 -1.54 15.51 -24.11
N LYS A 200 -2.84 15.33 -24.37
CA LYS A 200 -3.79 16.41 -24.65
C LYS A 200 -3.94 17.36 -23.46
N SER A 201 -3.82 16.84 -22.25
CA SER A 201 -4.05 17.57 -21.00
C SER A 201 -3.29 16.94 -19.84
N MET A 202 -3.09 17.72 -18.78
CA MET A 202 -2.60 17.23 -17.50
C MET A 202 -3.77 16.57 -16.75
N TRP A 203 -4.02 15.30 -17.05
CA TRP A 203 -5.12 14.53 -16.45
C TRP A 203 -4.99 14.40 -14.93
N LYS A 204 -6.12 14.33 -14.23
CA LYS A 204 -6.15 14.15 -12.77
C LYS A 204 -5.60 12.78 -12.38
N SER A 205 -5.28 12.63 -11.09
CA SER A 205 -4.84 11.34 -10.54
C SER A 205 -5.97 10.30 -10.63
N PRO A 206 -5.73 9.12 -11.22
CA PRO A 206 -6.73 8.05 -11.26
C PRO A 206 -7.20 7.64 -9.86
N ASN A 207 -6.26 7.56 -8.90
CA ASN A 207 -6.59 7.23 -7.51
C ASN A 207 -7.54 8.26 -6.90
N GLY A 208 -7.34 9.55 -7.18
CA GLY A 208 -8.24 10.61 -6.72
C GLY A 208 -9.64 10.47 -7.32
N THR A 209 -9.74 10.21 -8.62
CA THR A 209 -11.03 10.01 -9.32
C THR A 209 -11.78 8.79 -8.77
N ILE A 210 -11.12 7.63 -8.67
CA ILE A 210 -11.73 6.39 -8.17
C ILE A 210 -12.16 6.55 -6.71
N ARG A 211 -11.32 7.12 -5.84
CA ARG A 211 -11.65 7.37 -4.43
C ARG A 211 -12.84 8.29 -4.26
N ASN A 212 -12.97 9.32 -5.10
CA ASN A 212 -14.13 10.21 -5.08
C ASN A 212 -15.42 9.49 -5.47
N ILE A 213 -15.37 8.59 -6.45
CA ILE A 213 -16.53 7.83 -6.92
C ILE A 213 -16.93 6.76 -5.89
N LEU A 214 -15.96 6.06 -5.32
CA LEU A 214 -16.21 5.02 -4.31
C LEU A 214 -16.49 5.58 -2.92
N ASN A 215 -16.11 6.83 -2.66
CA ASN A 215 -16.26 7.54 -1.37
C ASN A 215 -15.72 6.74 -0.16
N GLY A 216 -14.63 6.00 -0.38
CA GLY A 216 -14.08 5.04 0.58
C GLY A 216 -12.91 5.58 1.43
N THR A 217 -12.58 4.83 2.47
CA THR A 217 -11.40 5.05 3.34
C THR A 217 -10.25 4.14 2.90
N VAL A 218 -9.03 4.68 2.79
CA VAL A 218 -7.85 3.89 2.41
C VAL A 218 -7.17 3.33 3.65
N PHE A 219 -7.12 2.01 3.76
CA PHE A 219 -6.40 1.30 4.81
C PHE A 219 -5.05 0.80 4.32
N ARG A 220 -3.98 1.17 5.04
CA ARG A 220 -2.62 0.75 4.74
C ARG A 220 -2.05 -0.04 5.91
N GLU A 221 -1.56 -1.25 5.63
CA GLU A 221 -0.99 -2.16 6.63
C GLU A 221 0.31 -2.81 6.13
N PRO A 222 1.38 -2.81 6.96
CA PRO A 222 2.65 -3.40 6.59
C PRO A 222 2.61 -4.92 6.56
N ILE A 223 3.39 -5.51 5.67
CA ILE A 223 3.59 -6.95 5.50
C ILE A 223 4.83 -7.34 6.29
N LEU A 224 4.64 -8.10 7.37
CA LEU A 224 5.74 -8.49 8.25
C LEU A 224 6.46 -9.74 7.73
N CYS A 225 7.79 -9.65 7.65
CA CYS A 225 8.69 -10.78 7.41
C CYS A 225 9.69 -10.84 8.58
N LYS A 226 9.82 -11.99 9.26
CA LYS A 226 10.58 -12.10 10.53
C LYS A 226 12.05 -11.73 10.40
N ASN A 227 12.65 -11.99 9.24
CA ASN A 227 14.07 -11.75 8.97
C ASN A 227 14.34 -10.37 8.35
N ILE A 228 13.32 -9.53 8.16
CA ILE A 228 13.51 -8.14 7.73
C ILE A 228 13.59 -7.24 8.97
N PRO A 229 14.74 -6.57 9.21
CA PRO A 229 14.88 -5.69 10.35
C PRO A 229 13.99 -4.46 10.21
N ARG A 230 13.27 -4.14 11.29
CA ARG A 230 12.47 -2.91 11.41
C ARG A 230 13.34 -1.77 11.89
N LEU A 231 13.11 -0.55 11.39
CA LEU A 231 13.83 0.63 11.85
C LEU A 231 13.41 1.02 13.27
N VAL A 232 12.12 0.86 13.58
CA VAL A 232 11.59 1.01 14.93
C VAL A 232 11.46 -0.38 15.56
N LYS A 233 12.40 -0.72 16.44
CA LYS A 233 12.54 -2.08 17.00
C LYS A 233 11.32 -2.56 17.79
N GLY A 234 10.55 -1.65 18.40
CA GLY A 234 9.38 -1.97 19.21
C GLY A 234 8.16 -2.44 18.41
N TRP A 235 8.10 -2.20 17.10
CA TRP A 235 6.93 -2.51 16.29
C TRP A 235 6.78 -4.01 15.98
N ASN A 236 6.32 -4.77 16.96
CA ASN A 236 6.16 -6.21 16.89
C ASN A 236 4.92 -6.65 16.11
N THR A 237 3.87 -5.83 16.16
CA THR A 237 2.58 -6.03 15.50
C THR A 237 2.34 -4.91 14.46
N PRO A 238 1.62 -5.14 13.36
CA PRO A 238 1.35 -4.10 12.37
C PRO A 238 0.58 -2.91 12.96
N ILE A 239 0.74 -1.73 12.37
CA ILE A 239 -0.13 -0.58 12.59
C ILE A 239 -0.90 -0.36 11.29
N CYS A 240 -2.23 -0.36 11.36
CA CYS A 240 -3.08 -0.13 10.19
C CYS A 240 -3.53 1.33 10.16
N ILE A 241 -3.10 2.10 9.15
CA ILE A 241 -3.56 3.48 8.96
C ILE A 241 -4.85 3.48 8.15
N GLY A 242 -5.92 4.05 8.69
CA GLY A 242 -7.11 4.43 7.92
C GLY A 242 -7.01 5.89 7.52
N ARG A 243 -6.72 6.19 6.25
CA ARG A 243 -6.66 7.54 5.70
C ARG A 243 -8.04 7.95 5.16
N HIS A 244 -8.54 9.10 5.61
CA HIS A 244 -9.84 9.66 5.18
C HIS A 244 -9.98 9.85 3.65
N ALA A 245 -8.89 10.22 2.97
CA ALA A 245 -8.82 10.30 1.50
C ALA A 245 -9.85 11.22 0.80
N PHE A 246 -10.49 12.14 1.53
CA PHE A 246 -11.40 13.16 1.00
C PHE A 246 -11.13 14.55 1.59
N GLY A 247 -11.36 15.60 0.82
CA GLY A 247 -11.31 16.99 1.28
C GLY A 247 -9.93 17.45 1.76
N ASP A 248 -9.93 18.40 2.68
CA ASP A 248 -8.75 19.03 3.28
C ASP A 248 -7.80 19.62 2.20
N GLN A 249 -6.48 19.57 2.41
CA GLN A 249 -5.48 20.12 1.47
C GLN A 249 -5.61 19.55 0.04
N TYR A 250 -6.12 18.32 -0.11
CA TYR A 250 -6.21 17.62 -1.40
C TYR A 250 -7.38 18.12 -2.27
N ARG A 251 -8.25 18.98 -1.72
CA ARG A 251 -9.31 19.70 -2.46
C ARG A 251 -9.34 21.18 -2.08
N ALA A 252 -8.20 21.71 -1.64
CA ALA A 252 -8.06 23.11 -1.34
C ALA A 252 -8.05 23.97 -2.62
N THR A 253 -8.36 25.25 -2.47
CA THR A 253 -8.06 26.29 -3.46
C THR A 253 -7.02 27.22 -2.86
N ASP A 254 -5.90 27.38 -3.54
CA ASP A 254 -4.77 28.17 -3.09
C ASP A 254 -4.34 29.23 -4.11
N ALA A 255 -3.71 30.29 -3.62
CA ALA A 255 -3.27 31.41 -4.45
C ALA A 255 -2.03 32.10 -3.87
N VAL A 256 -1.19 32.61 -4.77
CA VAL A 256 -0.15 33.60 -4.44
C VAL A 256 -0.78 34.98 -4.46
N ILE A 257 -0.74 35.67 -3.32
CA ILE A 257 -1.26 37.03 -3.14
C ILE A 257 -0.12 38.01 -3.39
N LYS A 258 -0.32 38.98 -4.29
CA LYS A 258 0.68 40.00 -4.61
C LYS A 258 0.27 41.34 -4.02
N GLY A 259 1.16 41.94 -3.24
CA GLY A 259 0.93 43.25 -2.64
C GLY A 259 0.02 43.22 -1.40
N SER A 260 -0.27 44.41 -0.88
CA SER A 260 -1.16 44.60 0.27
C SER A 260 -2.63 44.37 -0.09
N GLY A 261 -3.41 43.77 0.81
CA GLY A 261 -4.85 43.54 0.61
C GLY A 261 -5.49 42.75 1.75
N LYS A 262 -6.82 42.78 1.86
CA LYS A 262 -7.57 42.04 2.89
C LYS A 262 -8.08 40.71 2.35
N LEU A 263 -7.77 39.62 3.04
CA LEU A 263 -8.29 38.29 2.77
C LEU A 263 -9.48 37.98 3.69
N LYS A 264 -10.59 37.61 3.07
CA LYS A 264 -11.82 37.15 3.76
C LYS A 264 -12.24 35.77 3.25
N LEU A 265 -12.92 35.02 4.11
CA LEU A 265 -13.68 33.84 3.74
C LEU A 265 -15.17 34.20 3.77
N VAL A 266 -15.90 33.89 2.69
CA VAL A 266 -17.32 34.22 2.56
C VAL A 266 -18.12 32.95 2.32
N PHE A 267 -19.13 32.69 3.15
CA PHE A 267 -20.09 31.60 2.98
C PHE A 267 -21.46 32.18 2.66
N ILE A 268 -22.05 31.79 1.53
CA ILE A 268 -23.36 32.25 1.07
C ILE A 268 -24.32 31.06 1.18
N PRO A 269 -25.31 31.09 2.08
CA PRO A 269 -26.27 30.00 2.24
C PRO A 269 -27.26 29.93 1.07
N GLU A 270 -27.56 28.71 0.62
CA GLU A 270 -28.67 28.44 -0.30
C GLU A 270 -29.99 28.62 0.45
N GLY A 271 -30.69 29.73 0.22
CA GLY A 271 -31.90 30.08 0.98
C GLY A 271 -32.13 31.59 1.13
N GLY A 272 -31.12 32.40 0.77
CA GLY A 272 -31.22 33.86 0.81
C GLY A 272 -30.90 34.47 2.18
N ASP A 273 -30.49 33.65 3.16
CA ASP A 273 -29.93 34.15 4.42
C ASP A 273 -28.66 34.97 4.18
N ALA A 274 -28.34 35.86 5.12
CA ALA A 274 -27.20 36.76 4.99
C ALA A 274 -25.87 35.98 4.87
N PRO A 275 -24.98 36.37 3.94
CA PRO A 275 -23.64 35.78 3.86
C PRO A 275 -22.88 35.92 5.18
N THR A 276 -22.15 34.87 5.55
CA THR A 276 -21.19 34.92 6.64
C THR A 276 -19.83 35.34 6.09
N GLU A 277 -19.30 36.48 6.54
CA GLU A 277 -17.95 36.91 6.21
C GLU A 277 -17.03 36.73 7.43
N LEU A 278 -15.88 36.12 7.21
CA LEU A 278 -14.83 35.94 8.21
C LEU A 278 -13.54 36.60 7.72
N ASP A 279 -13.01 37.54 8.50
CA ASP A 279 -11.70 38.11 8.25
C ASP A 279 -10.62 37.05 8.52
N VAL A 280 -9.74 36.81 7.54
CA VAL A 280 -8.65 35.82 7.64
C VAL A 280 -7.34 36.51 7.96
N TYR A 281 -6.92 37.46 7.11
CA TYR A 281 -5.65 38.18 7.29
C TYR A 281 -5.63 39.47 6.46
N ASP A 282 -4.88 40.48 6.95
CA ASP A 282 -4.56 41.69 6.20
C ASP A 282 -3.11 41.61 5.69
N PHE A 283 -2.93 41.37 4.39
CA PHE A 283 -1.63 41.35 3.75
C PHE A 283 -1.06 42.77 3.64
N HIS A 284 0.25 42.88 3.89
CA HIS A 284 1.02 44.11 3.77
C HIS A 284 2.32 43.85 3.01
N GLY A 285 2.82 44.85 2.29
CA GLY A 285 4.12 44.78 1.61
C GLY A 285 4.08 43.91 0.37
N GLU A 286 4.96 42.91 0.27
CA GLU A 286 5.16 42.10 -0.94
C GLU A 286 4.00 41.12 -1.22
N GLY A 287 3.17 40.82 -0.22
CA GLY A 287 2.05 39.87 -0.32
C GLY A 287 2.32 38.56 0.44
N GLY A 288 1.93 37.42 -0.11
CA GLY A 288 2.09 36.11 0.52
C GLY A 288 1.35 34.99 -0.20
N VAL A 289 0.89 34.00 0.56
CA VAL A 289 0.08 32.88 0.04
C VAL A 289 -1.16 32.67 0.90
N ALA A 290 -2.23 32.19 0.28
CA ALA A 290 -3.48 31.89 0.96
C ALA A 290 -4.04 30.55 0.44
N MET A 291 -4.77 29.84 1.31
CA MET A 291 -5.54 28.66 0.91
C MET A 291 -6.85 28.58 1.69
N ALA A 292 -7.86 27.99 1.06
CA ALA A 292 -9.09 27.57 1.71
C ALA A 292 -9.33 26.09 1.45
N MET A 293 -9.77 25.35 2.47
CA MET A 293 -10.08 23.93 2.39
C MET A 293 -11.39 23.63 3.10
N TYR A 294 -11.98 22.48 2.81
CA TYR A 294 -13.25 22.06 3.38
C TYR A 294 -13.31 20.54 3.57
N ASN A 295 -14.29 20.13 4.36
CA ASN A 295 -14.73 18.75 4.45
C ASN A 295 -16.26 18.73 4.66
N THR A 296 -16.85 17.54 4.63
CA THR A 296 -18.31 17.35 4.77
C THR A 296 -18.61 16.35 5.86
N ASP A 297 -19.65 16.61 6.65
CA ASP A 297 -20.11 15.69 7.71
C ASP A 297 -20.40 14.28 7.17
N GLU A 298 -20.96 14.17 5.97
CA GLU A 298 -21.23 12.88 5.30
C GLU A 298 -19.96 12.06 5.11
N SER A 299 -18.93 12.65 4.50
CA SER A 299 -17.64 11.99 4.29
C SER A 299 -16.94 11.63 5.61
N ILE A 300 -16.98 12.51 6.63
CA ILE A 300 -16.39 12.22 7.94
C ILE A 300 -17.12 11.05 8.63
N ARG A 301 -18.45 10.99 8.51
CA ARG A 301 -19.25 9.90 9.08
C ARG A 301 -18.99 8.57 8.37
N SER A 302 -18.87 8.58 7.05
CA SER A 302 -18.43 7.43 6.25
C SER A 302 -17.06 6.92 6.72
N PHE A 303 -16.11 7.83 6.92
CA PHE A 303 -14.77 7.52 7.41
C PHE A 303 -14.77 6.91 8.81
N ALA A 304 -15.58 7.46 9.72
CA ALA A 304 -15.75 6.91 11.07
C ALA A 304 -16.28 5.48 11.04
N LYS A 305 -17.34 5.23 10.27
CA LYS A 305 -17.94 3.89 10.13
C LYS A 305 -16.96 2.88 9.56
N SER A 306 -16.25 3.24 8.49
CA SER A 306 -15.25 2.39 7.85
C SER A 306 -14.10 2.04 8.81
N SER A 307 -13.62 3.03 9.58
CA SER A 307 -12.53 2.83 10.56
C SER A 307 -12.96 1.92 11.72
N MET A 308 -14.19 2.07 12.21
CA MET A 308 -14.75 1.22 13.27
C MET A 308 -14.98 -0.20 12.79
N ALA A 309 -15.51 -0.39 11.58
CA ALA A 309 -15.70 -1.70 10.97
C ALA A 309 -14.36 -2.43 10.79
N MET A 310 -13.33 -1.75 10.28
CA MET A 310 -11.99 -2.30 10.13
C MET A 310 -11.38 -2.73 11.49
N ALA A 311 -11.50 -1.88 12.51
CA ALA A 311 -11.01 -2.19 13.85
C ALA A 311 -11.71 -3.41 14.46
N LEU A 312 -13.04 -3.49 14.30
CA LEU A 312 -13.83 -4.63 14.76
C LEU A 312 -13.47 -5.92 14.01
N GLN A 313 -13.32 -5.87 12.68
CA GLN A 313 -12.90 -7.02 11.85
C GLN A 313 -11.53 -7.56 12.31
N LYS A 314 -10.61 -6.67 12.68
CA LYS A 314 -9.27 -7.04 13.16
C LYS A 314 -9.23 -7.43 14.64
N GLY A 315 -10.28 -7.13 15.41
CA GLY A 315 -10.25 -7.25 16.86
C GLY A 315 -9.19 -6.34 17.49
N TRP A 316 -8.96 -5.15 16.92
CA TRP A 316 -7.95 -4.20 17.36
C TRP A 316 -8.59 -2.89 17.89
N PRO A 317 -7.96 -2.19 18.85
CA PRO A 317 -8.42 -0.86 19.25
C PRO A 317 -8.26 0.16 18.12
N LEU A 318 -9.07 1.22 18.16
CA LEU A 318 -9.09 2.30 17.17
C LEU A 318 -8.67 3.64 17.80
N TYR A 319 -7.78 4.35 17.11
CA TYR A 319 -7.37 5.71 17.48
C TYR A 319 -7.67 6.71 16.37
N LEU A 320 -8.37 7.81 16.68
CA LEU A 320 -8.48 8.98 15.80
C LEU A 320 -7.47 10.03 16.24
N SER A 321 -6.67 10.55 15.31
CA SER A 321 -5.77 11.68 15.57
C SER A 321 -6.23 12.97 14.90
N THR A 322 -6.20 14.08 15.63
CA THR A 322 -6.49 15.43 15.09
C THR A 322 -5.63 16.51 15.77
N LYS A 323 -5.75 17.77 15.34
CA LYS A 323 -5.24 18.95 16.06
C LYS A 323 -6.38 19.87 16.54
N ASN A 324 -7.43 19.31 17.15
CA ASN A 324 -8.60 20.05 17.61
C ASN A 324 -8.34 21.10 18.70
N THR A 325 -7.18 21.10 19.37
CA THR A 325 -6.78 22.20 20.26
C THR A 325 -6.54 23.51 19.52
N ILE A 326 -6.08 23.42 18.26
CA ILE A 326 -5.81 24.55 17.36
C ILE A 326 -7.01 24.76 16.43
N LEU A 327 -7.40 23.73 15.66
CA LEU A 327 -8.53 23.77 14.73
C LEU A 327 -9.83 23.39 15.46
N LYS A 328 -10.23 24.21 16.44
CA LYS A 328 -11.32 23.90 17.38
C LYS A 328 -12.65 23.54 16.72
N LYS A 329 -13.00 24.20 15.61
CA LYS A 329 -14.24 23.91 14.85
C LYS A 329 -14.02 22.79 13.84
N TYR A 330 -13.00 22.90 13.00
CA TYR A 330 -12.77 21.97 11.89
C TYR A 330 -12.42 20.56 12.38
N ASP A 331 -11.37 20.43 13.20
CA ASP A 331 -10.94 19.15 13.75
C ASP A 331 -11.81 18.70 14.93
N GLY A 332 -12.47 19.65 15.61
CA GLY A 332 -13.53 19.35 16.57
C GLY A 332 -14.65 18.53 15.93
N ARG A 333 -15.06 18.89 14.71
CA ARG A 333 -16.13 18.16 14.00
C ARG A 333 -15.78 16.70 13.70
N PHE A 334 -14.54 16.41 13.35
CA PHE A 334 -14.06 15.01 13.20
C PHE A 334 -14.21 14.24 14.51
N LYS A 335 -13.71 14.80 15.61
CA LYS A 335 -13.81 14.19 16.94
C LYS A 335 -15.27 13.92 17.31
N ASP A 336 -16.13 14.91 17.15
CA ASP A 336 -17.53 14.84 17.54
C ASP A 336 -18.27 13.77 16.72
N ILE A 337 -18.10 13.74 15.39
CA ILE A 337 -18.74 12.73 14.53
C ILE A 337 -18.25 11.32 14.85
N PHE A 338 -16.95 11.11 15.08
CA PHE A 338 -16.46 9.78 15.47
C PHE A 338 -17.05 9.33 16.81
N GLN A 339 -17.17 10.25 17.78
CA GLN A 339 -17.80 9.95 19.06
C GLN A 339 -19.29 9.60 18.89
N GLU A 340 -20.03 10.40 18.13
CA GLU A 340 -21.44 10.14 17.80
C GLU A 340 -21.63 8.73 17.19
N VAL A 341 -20.80 8.37 16.20
CA VAL A 341 -20.88 7.06 15.53
C VAL A 341 -20.50 5.92 16.49
N TYR A 342 -19.48 6.11 17.32
CA TYR A 342 -19.05 5.12 18.29
C TYR A 342 -20.16 4.78 19.28
N GLU A 343 -20.70 5.80 19.95
CA GLU A 343 -21.75 5.66 20.98
C GLU A 343 -23.05 5.09 20.38
N ALA A 344 -23.42 5.50 19.17
CA ALA A 344 -24.66 5.06 18.54
C ALA A 344 -24.62 3.64 17.99
N GLU A 345 -23.49 3.20 17.40
CA GLU A 345 -23.47 2.01 16.53
C GLU A 345 -22.42 0.94 16.90
N TYR A 346 -21.37 1.29 17.66
CA TYR A 346 -20.18 0.44 17.82
C TYR A 346 -19.74 0.19 19.27
N GLU A 347 -20.12 1.00 20.25
CA GLU A 347 -19.66 0.86 21.63
C GLU A 347 -19.92 -0.54 22.21
N SER A 348 -21.14 -1.08 22.02
CA SER A 348 -21.49 -2.42 22.48
C SER A 348 -20.66 -3.51 21.81
N LYS A 349 -20.46 -3.42 20.49
CA LYS A 349 -19.68 -4.38 19.69
C LYS A 349 -18.20 -4.35 20.08
N PHE A 350 -17.65 -3.16 20.30
CA PHE A 350 -16.26 -2.97 20.72
C PHE A 350 -16.04 -3.55 22.12
N LYS A 351 -16.97 -3.30 23.04
CA LYS A 351 -16.94 -3.87 24.38
C LYS A 351 -17.02 -5.40 24.36
N GLU A 352 -17.89 -5.98 23.53
CA GLU A 352 -17.99 -7.44 23.35
C GLU A 352 -16.71 -8.05 22.80
N ALA A 353 -16.06 -7.37 21.83
CA ALA A 353 -14.78 -7.77 21.27
C ALA A 353 -13.56 -7.45 22.16
N GLY A 354 -13.75 -6.77 23.30
CA GLY A 354 -12.67 -6.41 24.22
C GLY A 354 -11.73 -5.31 23.72
N ILE A 355 -12.20 -4.47 22.78
CA ILE A 355 -11.46 -3.36 22.17
C ILE A 355 -12.11 -2.01 22.51
N TRP A 356 -11.45 -0.91 22.18
CA TRP A 356 -11.94 0.45 22.48
C TRP A 356 -11.63 1.43 21.35
N TYR A 357 -12.34 2.56 21.36
CA TYR A 357 -12.04 3.74 20.55
C TYR A 357 -11.51 4.87 21.43
N GLU A 358 -10.49 5.58 20.97
CA GLU A 358 -9.93 6.75 21.66
C GLU A 358 -9.57 7.87 20.66
N HIS A 359 -9.91 9.11 21.02
CA HIS A 359 -9.40 10.30 20.34
C HIS A 359 -8.09 10.76 20.97
N ARG A 360 -7.09 11.08 20.13
CA ARG A 360 -5.81 11.66 20.56
C ARG A 360 -5.44 12.90 19.75
N LEU A 361 -4.62 13.76 20.35
CA LEU A 361 -3.94 14.79 19.58
C LEU A 361 -2.85 14.16 18.73
N ILE A 362 -2.67 14.66 17.50
CA ILE A 362 -1.73 14.07 16.52
C ILE A 362 -0.29 14.01 17.05
N ASP A 363 0.14 14.98 17.83
CA ASP A 363 1.46 15.02 18.47
C ASP A 363 1.63 13.95 19.56
N ASP A 364 0.58 13.64 20.34
CA ASP A 364 0.62 12.50 21.25
C ASP A 364 0.54 11.17 20.48
N MET A 365 -0.28 11.11 19.43
CA MET A 365 -0.47 9.88 18.67
C MET A 365 0.79 9.44 17.94
N VAL A 366 1.56 10.35 17.33
CA VAL A 366 2.85 10.00 16.70
C VAL A 366 3.87 9.55 17.75
N ALA A 367 3.86 10.14 18.95
CA ALA A 367 4.74 9.73 20.05
C ALA A 367 4.35 8.35 20.61
N TYR A 368 3.05 8.08 20.71
CA TYR A 368 2.51 6.77 21.06
C TYR A 368 2.90 5.74 20.01
N ALA A 369 2.77 6.05 18.72
CA ALA A 369 3.09 5.13 17.64
C ALA A 369 4.52 4.62 17.73
N VAL A 370 5.50 5.51 17.92
CA VAL A 370 6.92 5.14 18.08
C VAL A 370 7.18 4.27 19.32
N LYS A 371 6.42 4.45 20.41
CA LYS A 371 6.62 3.74 21.68
C LYS A 371 5.81 2.45 21.80
N SER A 372 4.76 2.30 21.00
CA SER A 372 3.83 1.17 21.03
C SER A 372 4.42 -0.10 20.42
N ASP A 373 3.83 -1.24 20.74
CA ASP A 373 4.11 -2.52 20.06
C ASP A 373 3.41 -2.66 18.70
N GLY A 374 2.57 -1.68 18.32
CA GLY A 374 1.60 -1.78 17.23
C GLY A 374 0.29 -2.46 17.64
N GLY A 375 -0.44 -3.04 16.69
CA GLY A 375 -1.68 -3.80 16.95
C GLY A 375 -2.92 -2.94 17.13
N TYR A 376 -3.04 -1.86 16.36
CA TYR A 376 -4.19 -0.96 16.38
C TYR A 376 -4.48 -0.39 15.00
N VAL A 377 -5.72 0.07 14.83
CA VAL A 377 -6.11 0.90 13.70
C VAL A 377 -5.94 2.36 14.09
N TRP A 378 -5.30 3.15 13.22
CA TRP A 378 -5.09 4.57 13.39
C TRP A 378 -5.81 5.32 12.26
N ALA A 379 -6.97 5.88 12.59
CA ALA A 379 -7.71 6.78 11.74
C ALA A 379 -7.01 8.14 11.67
N CYS A 380 -6.52 8.47 10.47
CA CYS A 380 -5.85 9.71 10.16
C CYS A 380 -6.70 10.57 9.22
N LYS A 381 -6.70 11.88 9.47
CA LYS A 381 -7.14 12.86 8.47
C LYS A 381 -6.34 12.73 7.18
N ASN A 382 -6.81 13.34 6.11
CA ASN A 382 -6.29 13.07 4.76
C ASN A 382 -4.77 13.29 4.66
N TYR A 383 -4.27 14.44 5.13
CA TYR A 383 -2.84 14.77 5.11
C TYR A 383 -2.00 13.91 6.08
N ASP A 384 -2.49 13.72 7.31
CA ASP A 384 -1.79 12.90 8.30
C ASP A 384 -1.65 11.46 7.80
N GLY A 385 -2.70 10.90 7.19
CA GLY A 385 -2.68 9.53 6.69
C GLY A 385 -1.69 9.34 5.55
N ASP A 386 -1.51 10.35 4.70
CA ASP A 386 -0.51 10.32 3.63
C ASP A 386 0.90 10.23 4.23
N VAL A 387 1.28 11.21 5.06
CA VAL A 387 2.61 11.31 5.65
C VAL A 387 2.94 10.12 6.56
N GLN A 388 2.02 9.75 7.46
CA GLN A 388 2.28 8.71 8.45
C GLN A 388 2.31 7.32 7.83
N SER A 389 1.55 7.06 6.76
CA SER A 389 1.59 5.76 6.09
C SER A 389 2.93 5.49 5.41
N ASP A 390 3.55 6.49 4.79
CA ASP A 390 4.88 6.37 4.19
C ASP A 390 5.96 6.18 5.26
N MET A 391 5.88 6.91 6.38
CA MET A 391 6.75 6.72 7.53
C MET A 391 6.65 5.29 8.08
N LEU A 392 5.42 4.77 8.24
CA LEU A 392 5.20 3.42 8.71
C LEU A 392 5.76 2.38 7.73
N ALA A 393 5.49 2.53 6.43
CA ALA A 393 6.03 1.62 5.41
C ALA A 393 7.56 1.54 5.46
N GLN A 394 8.23 2.68 5.58
CA GLN A 394 9.68 2.70 5.70
C GLN A 394 10.17 2.13 7.05
N GLY A 395 9.45 2.40 8.15
CA GLY A 395 9.80 1.91 9.47
C GLY A 395 9.62 0.40 9.64
N PHE A 396 8.70 -0.21 8.89
CA PHE A 396 8.52 -1.66 8.78
C PHE A 396 9.41 -2.33 7.72
N GLY A 397 10.17 -1.56 6.94
CA GLY A 397 11.23 -2.07 6.06
C GLY A 397 11.27 -1.37 4.71
N SER A 398 10.28 -1.65 3.86
CA SER A 398 10.23 -1.16 2.47
C SER A 398 8.80 -0.79 2.08
N LEU A 399 8.65 0.20 1.20
CA LEU A 399 7.37 0.51 0.56
C LEU A 399 6.76 -0.70 -0.20
N GLY A 400 7.61 -1.65 -0.63
CA GLY A 400 7.18 -2.91 -1.23
C GLY A 400 6.53 -3.91 -0.25
N LEU A 401 6.57 -3.61 1.06
CA LEU A 401 5.97 -4.40 2.13
C LEU A 401 4.77 -3.66 2.76
N MET A 402 3.95 -2.99 1.96
CA MET A 402 2.78 -2.27 2.43
C MET A 402 1.59 -2.54 1.51
N THR A 403 0.48 -2.97 2.11
CA THR A 403 -0.81 -3.12 1.41
C THR A 403 -1.58 -1.81 1.41
N SER A 404 -2.47 -1.61 0.44
CA SER A 404 -3.40 -0.48 0.39
C SER A 404 -4.77 -0.96 -0.08
N VAL A 405 -5.80 -0.80 0.74
CA VAL A 405 -7.17 -1.22 0.43
C VAL A 405 -8.11 -0.05 0.69
N LEU A 406 -8.78 0.42 -0.34
CA LEU A 406 -9.89 1.35 -0.24
C LEU A 406 -11.17 0.58 0.07
N LEU A 407 -11.83 0.89 1.20
CA LEU A 407 -13.11 0.33 1.59
C LEU A 407 -14.21 1.39 1.47
N ALA A 408 -15.22 1.12 0.68
CA ALA A 408 -16.41 1.97 0.53
C ALA A 408 -17.34 1.88 1.77
N PRO A 409 -18.20 2.89 1.99
CA PRO A 409 -19.09 2.95 3.16
C PRO A 409 -20.14 1.84 3.21
N ASP A 410 -20.41 1.15 2.11
CA ASP A 410 -21.33 0.01 2.05
C ASP A 410 -20.76 -1.23 2.80
N GLY A 411 -19.49 -1.19 3.23
CA GLY A 411 -18.80 -2.28 3.90
C GLY A 411 -18.53 -3.48 2.98
N LYS A 412 -18.74 -3.33 1.67
CA LYS A 412 -18.74 -4.41 0.70
C LYS A 412 -17.84 -4.11 -0.50
N THR A 413 -17.81 -2.88 -0.97
CA THR A 413 -17.04 -2.51 -2.16
C THR A 413 -15.60 -2.17 -1.78
N ILE A 414 -14.63 -2.84 -2.41
CA ILE A 414 -13.21 -2.57 -2.20
C ILE A 414 -12.45 -2.33 -3.50
N GLU A 415 -11.38 -1.57 -3.39
CA GLU A 415 -10.31 -1.49 -4.38
C GLU A 415 -8.98 -1.72 -3.67
N SER A 416 -8.18 -2.69 -4.14
CA SER A 416 -6.87 -3.01 -3.60
C SER A 416 -5.74 -2.65 -4.57
N GLU A 417 -4.76 -1.90 -4.06
CA GLU A 417 -3.57 -1.47 -4.78
C GLU A 417 -2.30 -1.67 -3.93
N ALA A 418 -1.14 -1.58 -4.58
CA ALA A 418 0.12 -1.39 -3.87
C ALA A 418 0.20 0.05 -3.33
N ALA A 419 0.83 0.26 -2.17
CA ALA A 419 0.97 1.61 -1.61
C ALA A 419 1.96 2.50 -2.40
N HIS A 420 2.84 1.91 -3.21
CA HIS A 420 3.87 2.61 -3.98
C HIS A 420 3.40 3.00 -5.39
N GLY A 421 4.12 3.93 -6.02
CA GLY A 421 3.89 4.33 -7.42
C GLY A 421 4.43 3.34 -8.45
N THR A 422 4.60 3.81 -9.69
CA THR A 422 4.94 3.01 -10.89
C THR A 422 6.41 2.58 -11.00
N VAL A 423 7.25 3.01 -10.04
CA VAL A 423 8.69 2.72 -9.96
C VAL A 423 9.47 3.14 -11.24
N THR A 424 9.22 4.36 -11.71
CA THR A 424 9.80 4.95 -12.94
C THR A 424 11.30 4.74 -13.07
N ARG A 425 12.08 4.91 -12.00
CA ARG A 425 13.54 4.75 -12.04
C ARG A 425 13.95 3.36 -12.53
N HIS A 426 13.28 2.31 -12.04
CA HIS A 426 13.56 0.94 -12.48
C HIS A 426 13.04 0.71 -13.90
N TYR A 427 11.90 1.30 -14.26
CA TYR A 427 11.39 1.26 -15.63
C TYR A 427 12.39 1.85 -16.64
N ARG A 428 13.08 2.96 -16.32
CA ARG A 428 14.12 3.52 -17.21
C ARG A 428 15.33 2.61 -17.40
N VAL A 429 15.66 1.79 -16.39
CA VAL A 429 16.71 0.77 -16.51
C VAL A 429 16.23 -0.37 -17.41
N HIS A 430 15.00 -0.85 -17.18
CA HIS A 430 14.37 -1.88 -18.00
C HIS A 430 14.26 -1.47 -19.48
N GLN A 431 13.85 -0.22 -19.77
CA GLN A 431 13.77 0.30 -21.15
C GLN A 431 15.12 0.24 -21.90
N LYS A 432 16.25 0.23 -21.19
CA LYS A 432 17.60 0.12 -21.75
C LYS A 432 18.10 -1.32 -21.82
N GLY A 433 17.26 -2.31 -21.52
CA GLY A 433 17.62 -3.73 -21.42
C GLY A 433 18.41 -4.08 -20.15
N GLY A 434 18.45 -3.18 -19.16
CA GLY A 434 19.13 -3.42 -17.89
C GLY A 434 18.30 -4.30 -16.94
N GLU A 435 18.99 -5.07 -16.10
CA GLU A 435 18.36 -5.87 -15.05
C GLU A 435 17.76 -4.98 -13.95
N THR A 436 16.58 -5.34 -13.45
CA THR A 436 15.89 -4.65 -12.35
C THR A 436 15.53 -5.62 -11.24
N SER A 437 15.57 -5.15 -9.99
CA SER A 437 15.11 -5.88 -8.81
C SER A 437 14.08 -5.02 -8.07
N THR A 438 12.87 -5.00 -8.62
CA THR A 438 11.72 -4.29 -8.05
C THR A 438 10.92 -5.26 -7.21
N ASN A 439 10.62 -4.89 -5.97
CA ASN A 439 9.81 -5.71 -5.07
C ASN A 439 8.37 -5.83 -5.60
N SER A 440 7.91 -7.06 -5.85
CA SER A 440 6.56 -7.34 -6.36
C SER A 440 5.54 -7.69 -5.28
N ILE A 441 5.94 -7.79 -4.01
CA ILE A 441 5.10 -8.31 -2.92
C ILE A 441 3.83 -7.47 -2.75
N ALA A 442 3.93 -6.14 -2.63
CA ALA A 442 2.74 -5.28 -2.51
C ALA A 442 1.78 -5.41 -3.70
N SER A 443 2.29 -5.60 -4.92
CA SER A 443 1.46 -5.83 -6.12
C SER A 443 0.80 -7.21 -6.10
N ILE A 444 1.48 -8.24 -5.59
CA ILE A 444 0.89 -9.57 -5.37
C ILE A 444 -0.20 -9.48 -4.28
N PHE A 445 0.05 -8.73 -3.22
CA PHE A 445 -0.92 -8.55 -2.15
C PHE A 445 -2.15 -7.76 -2.59
N ALA A 446 -2.01 -6.83 -3.53
CA ALA A 446 -3.17 -6.19 -4.15
C ALA A 446 -4.12 -7.22 -4.77
N TRP A 447 -3.57 -8.22 -5.49
CA TRP A 447 -4.37 -9.34 -6.00
C TRP A 447 -4.97 -10.20 -4.89
N THR A 448 -4.17 -10.63 -3.91
CA THR A 448 -4.67 -11.55 -2.86
C THR A 448 -5.74 -10.89 -2.00
N ARG A 449 -5.64 -9.59 -1.68
CA ARG A 449 -6.66 -8.86 -0.93
C ARG A 449 -7.98 -8.78 -1.70
N GLY A 450 -7.92 -8.50 -3.00
CA GLY A 450 -9.10 -8.53 -3.88
C GLY A 450 -9.72 -9.93 -3.96
N LEU A 451 -8.91 -10.97 -4.15
CA LEU A 451 -9.36 -12.36 -4.23
C LEU A 451 -9.94 -12.88 -2.92
N ALA A 452 -9.32 -12.56 -1.77
CA ALA A 452 -9.82 -12.93 -0.46
C ALA A 452 -11.20 -12.31 -0.21
N HIS A 453 -11.36 -11.02 -0.51
CA HIS A 453 -12.64 -10.33 -0.37
C HIS A 453 -13.71 -10.87 -1.33
N ARG A 454 -13.35 -11.15 -2.60
CA ARG A 454 -14.26 -11.83 -3.53
C ARG A 454 -14.68 -13.20 -3.00
N GLY A 455 -13.73 -13.94 -2.41
CA GLY A 455 -13.98 -15.23 -1.79
C GLY A 455 -14.86 -15.15 -0.54
N GLU A 456 -14.81 -14.06 0.22
CA GLU A 456 -15.74 -13.79 1.32
C GLU A 456 -17.15 -13.54 0.80
N LEU A 457 -17.29 -12.60 -0.15
CA LEU A 457 -18.57 -12.23 -0.73
C LEU A 457 -19.26 -13.39 -1.48
N ASP A 458 -18.49 -14.29 -2.08
CA ASP A 458 -18.98 -15.49 -2.78
C ASP A 458 -19.10 -16.72 -1.89
N GLN A 459 -18.75 -16.63 -0.60
CA GLN A 459 -18.64 -17.79 0.29
C GLN A 459 -17.78 -18.92 -0.30
N ASN A 460 -16.68 -18.54 -0.96
CA ASN A 460 -15.73 -19.43 -1.64
C ASN A 460 -14.46 -19.62 -0.79
N PRO A 461 -14.44 -20.58 0.15
CA PRO A 461 -13.28 -20.80 1.03
C PRO A 461 -12.04 -21.28 0.27
N ARG A 462 -12.18 -21.92 -0.90
CA ARG A 462 -11.03 -22.32 -1.73
C ARG A 462 -10.28 -21.10 -2.25
N LEU A 463 -11.00 -20.05 -2.63
CA LEU A 463 -10.40 -18.80 -3.11
C LEU A 463 -9.71 -18.04 -1.99
N GLN A 464 -10.34 -17.96 -0.82
CA GLN A 464 -9.73 -17.35 0.39
C GLN A 464 -8.44 -18.09 0.78
N GLU A 465 -8.49 -19.43 0.83
CA GLU A 465 -7.35 -20.27 1.15
C GLU A 465 -6.21 -20.16 0.11
N PHE A 466 -6.55 -19.93 -1.17
CA PHE A 466 -5.57 -19.65 -2.21
C PHE A 466 -4.86 -18.31 -1.99
N ALA A 467 -5.63 -17.25 -1.71
CA ALA A 467 -5.10 -15.93 -1.42
C ALA A 467 -4.14 -15.97 -0.21
N GLU A 468 -4.55 -16.62 0.89
CA GLU A 468 -3.71 -16.81 2.09
C GLU A 468 -2.39 -17.54 1.78
N LYS A 469 -2.43 -18.58 0.95
CA LYS A 469 -1.22 -19.32 0.57
C LYS A 469 -0.29 -18.51 -0.32
N LEU A 470 -0.82 -17.66 -1.19
CA LEU A 470 -0.02 -16.77 -2.02
C LEU A 470 0.65 -15.69 -1.16
N GLU A 471 -0.05 -15.12 -0.19
CA GLU A 471 0.55 -14.23 0.81
C GLU A 471 1.65 -14.94 1.60
N ALA A 472 1.36 -16.16 2.09
CA ALA A 472 2.33 -16.98 2.82
C ALA A 472 3.52 -17.39 1.95
N ALA A 473 3.36 -17.54 0.63
CA ALA A 473 4.44 -17.84 -0.29
C ALA A 473 5.39 -16.66 -0.49
N CYS A 474 4.85 -15.43 -0.55
CA CYS A 474 5.66 -14.22 -0.58
C CYS A 474 6.50 -14.10 0.70
N VAL A 475 5.86 -14.21 1.88
CA VAL A 475 6.55 -14.13 3.17
C VAL A 475 7.55 -15.28 3.32
N GLY A 476 7.17 -16.52 2.97
CA GLY A 476 8.03 -17.69 3.05
C GLY A 476 9.26 -17.59 2.13
N THR A 477 9.12 -16.99 0.95
CA THR A 477 10.24 -16.75 0.02
C THR A 477 11.26 -15.79 0.65
N VAL A 478 10.79 -14.68 1.22
CA VAL A 478 11.62 -13.71 1.94
C VAL A 478 12.27 -14.35 3.17
N GLU A 479 11.50 -15.05 3.99
CA GLU A 479 11.99 -15.74 5.20
C GLU A 479 12.98 -16.87 4.87
N GLY A 480 12.88 -17.46 3.68
CA GLY A 480 13.83 -18.42 3.11
C GLY A 480 15.14 -17.82 2.58
N GLY A 481 15.33 -16.50 2.70
CA GLY A 481 16.55 -15.79 2.30
C GLY A 481 16.58 -15.35 0.83
N LYS A 482 15.47 -15.46 0.10
CA LYS A 482 15.36 -14.97 -1.27
C LYS A 482 14.74 -13.57 -1.23
N PHE A 483 15.55 -12.55 -1.50
CA PHE A 483 15.16 -11.15 -1.39
C PHE A 483 15.18 -10.45 -2.74
N THR A 484 14.35 -9.42 -2.93
CA THR A 484 14.66 -8.34 -3.88
C THR A 484 15.68 -7.37 -3.27
N LYS A 485 16.31 -6.55 -4.10
CA LYS A 485 17.46 -5.71 -3.72
C LYS A 485 17.14 -4.74 -2.58
N ASP A 486 15.94 -4.18 -2.54
CA ASP A 486 15.49 -3.31 -1.46
C ASP A 486 15.51 -4.02 -0.10
N LEU A 487 15.02 -5.27 -0.04
CA LEU A 487 15.02 -6.08 1.18
C LEU A 487 16.42 -6.57 1.54
N ALA A 488 17.21 -6.99 0.55
CA ALA A 488 18.59 -7.41 0.76
C ALA A 488 19.45 -6.28 1.37
N ILE A 489 19.24 -5.03 0.96
CA ILE A 489 19.93 -3.86 1.55
C ILE A 489 19.59 -3.69 3.03
N LEU A 490 18.36 -3.99 3.45
CA LEU A 490 17.98 -3.92 4.87
C LEU A 490 18.67 -5.01 5.69
N VAL A 491 18.84 -6.20 5.13
CA VAL A 491 19.42 -7.36 5.82
C VAL A 491 20.95 -7.33 5.82
N HIS A 492 21.57 -7.01 4.68
CA HIS A 492 23.02 -7.10 4.45
C HIS A 492 23.72 -5.73 4.44
N GLY A 493 22.96 -4.63 4.44
CA GLY A 493 23.49 -3.27 4.44
C GLY A 493 23.78 -2.72 3.03
N PRO A 494 24.32 -1.49 2.94
CA PRO A 494 24.46 -0.76 1.67
C PRO A 494 25.47 -1.37 0.69
N LYS A 495 26.32 -2.30 1.16
CA LYS A 495 27.33 -3.01 0.34
C LYS A 495 26.78 -4.31 -0.27
N THR A 496 25.45 -4.42 -0.40
CA THR A 496 24.77 -5.61 -0.95
C THR A 496 25.27 -5.94 -2.36
N THR A 497 25.66 -7.20 -2.59
CA THR A 497 26.17 -7.73 -3.86
C THR A 497 25.07 -8.47 -4.66
N ARG A 498 25.29 -8.71 -5.97
CA ARG A 498 24.26 -9.30 -6.85
C ARG A 498 23.81 -10.70 -6.44
N ASP A 499 24.67 -11.49 -5.82
CA ASP A 499 24.38 -12.84 -5.31
C ASP A 499 23.48 -12.86 -4.07
N GLN A 500 23.25 -11.71 -3.44
CA GLN A 500 22.45 -11.57 -2.22
C GLN A 500 20.99 -11.17 -2.48
N TYR A 501 20.61 -10.97 -3.76
CA TYR A 501 19.24 -10.67 -4.14
C TYR A 501 18.90 -11.31 -5.49
N LEU A 502 17.61 -11.42 -5.74
CA LEU A 502 17.02 -11.85 -6.99
C LEU A 502 16.60 -10.63 -7.81
N ASN A 503 16.67 -10.74 -9.13
CA ASN A 503 15.99 -9.78 -9.98
C ASN A 503 14.45 -9.95 -9.88
N THR A 504 13.70 -9.05 -10.51
CA THR A 504 12.24 -8.98 -10.39
C THR A 504 11.57 -10.30 -10.83
N GLU A 505 12.04 -10.89 -11.93
CA GLU A 505 11.45 -12.11 -12.49
C GLU A 505 11.82 -13.34 -11.64
N GLU A 506 13.11 -13.49 -11.30
CA GLU A 506 13.63 -14.56 -10.44
C GLU A 506 12.88 -14.63 -9.10
N PHE A 507 12.56 -13.46 -8.52
CA PHE A 507 11.80 -13.40 -7.28
C PHE A 507 10.36 -13.89 -7.45
N ILE A 508 9.66 -13.47 -8.51
CA ILE A 508 8.30 -13.94 -8.81
C ILE A 508 8.28 -15.45 -9.09
N ASP A 509 9.30 -15.97 -9.79
CA ASP A 509 9.46 -17.40 -10.02
C ASP A 509 9.65 -18.17 -8.71
N ALA A 510 10.49 -17.66 -7.80
CA ALA A 510 10.66 -18.26 -6.48
C ALA A 510 9.35 -18.29 -5.67
N VAL A 511 8.53 -17.23 -5.74
CA VAL A 511 7.20 -17.21 -5.11
C VAL A 511 6.27 -18.23 -5.77
N ALA A 512 6.31 -18.36 -7.10
CA ALA A 512 5.50 -19.35 -7.82
C ALA A 512 5.86 -20.79 -7.45
N GLU A 513 7.15 -21.10 -7.26
CA GLU A 513 7.64 -22.40 -6.79
C GLU A 513 7.14 -22.71 -5.36
N ASP A 514 7.23 -21.75 -4.44
CA ASP A 514 6.77 -21.93 -3.07
C ASP A 514 5.23 -22.09 -3.00
N LEU A 515 4.49 -21.29 -3.78
CA LEU A 515 3.03 -21.42 -3.90
C LEU A 515 2.63 -22.81 -4.39
N LYS A 516 3.24 -23.31 -5.47
CA LYS A 516 2.97 -24.67 -6.00
C LYS A 516 3.22 -25.72 -4.93
N SER A 517 4.31 -25.59 -4.17
CA SER A 517 4.65 -26.50 -3.09
C SER A 517 3.58 -26.52 -1.98
N ARG A 518 3.09 -25.34 -1.57
CA ARG A 518 2.01 -25.19 -0.58
C ARG A 518 0.68 -25.79 -1.05
N LEU A 519 0.33 -25.57 -2.32
CA LEU A 519 -0.90 -26.09 -2.91
C LEU A 519 -0.85 -27.63 -3.06
N LEU A 520 0.27 -28.19 -3.52
CA LEU A 520 0.45 -29.64 -3.71
C LEU A 520 0.53 -30.42 -2.39
N TYR A 521 1.17 -29.86 -1.35
CA TYR A 521 1.26 -30.51 -0.04
C TYR A 521 -0.13 -30.84 0.53
N GLN A 522 -1.09 -29.93 0.36
CA GLN A 522 -2.45 -30.16 0.83
C GLN A 522 -3.23 -31.19 0.03
N LEU A 523 -3.07 -31.25 -1.29
CA LEU A 523 -3.70 -32.28 -2.11
C LEU A 523 -3.25 -33.67 -1.64
N ARG A 524 -1.95 -33.84 -1.34
CA ARG A 524 -1.43 -35.09 -0.77
C ARG A 524 -2.02 -35.40 0.60
N ARG A 525 -2.16 -34.41 1.48
CA ARG A 525 -2.73 -34.61 2.83
C ARG A 525 -4.23 -34.94 2.78
N ARG A 526 -5.01 -34.31 1.90
CA ARG A 526 -6.44 -34.63 1.69
C ARG A 526 -6.61 -36.04 1.10
N SER A 527 -5.76 -36.44 0.15
CA SER A 527 -5.74 -37.80 -0.40
C SER A 527 -5.45 -38.85 0.67
N LEU A 528 -4.42 -38.64 1.50
CA LEU A 528 -4.04 -39.56 2.58
C LEU A 528 -5.10 -39.67 3.70
N MET A 529 -5.87 -38.61 3.96
CA MET A 529 -7.00 -38.69 4.89
C MET A 529 -8.19 -39.44 4.26
N SER A 530 -8.50 -39.19 2.99
CA SER A 530 -9.56 -39.89 2.25
C SER A 530 -9.32 -41.40 2.16
N GLU A 531 -8.07 -41.83 1.95
CA GLU A 531 -7.71 -43.26 1.92
C GLU A 531 -7.87 -43.92 3.30
N LYS A 532 -7.56 -43.21 4.40
CA LYS A 532 -7.77 -43.74 5.76
C LYS A 532 -9.24 -43.95 6.12
N PHE A 533 -10.16 -43.14 5.58
CA PHE A 533 -11.60 -43.33 5.77
C PHE A 533 -12.19 -44.48 4.92
N PHE A 534 -11.58 -44.77 3.77
CA PHE A 534 -12.02 -45.89 2.92
C PHE A 534 -11.60 -47.27 3.48
N VAL A 535 -10.50 -47.35 4.23
CA VAL A 535 -10.02 -48.61 4.83
C VAL A 535 -10.87 -49.05 6.05
N THR A 536 -11.70 -48.19 6.62
CA THR A 536 -12.55 -48.50 7.78
C THR A 536 -14.00 -48.85 7.47
N SER A 537 -14.38 -49.03 6.19
CA SER A 537 -15.76 -49.32 5.76
C SER A 537 -15.91 -50.58 4.89
N LEU A 538 -15.21 -51.66 5.24
CA LEU A 538 -15.53 -53.00 4.75
C LEU A 538 -16.57 -53.65 5.67
N PRO A 539 -17.76 -54.07 5.18
CA PRO A 539 -18.72 -54.82 5.98
C PRO A 539 -18.15 -56.21 6.24
N ALA A 540 -17.97 -56.55 7.52
CA ALA A 540 -17.76 -57.93 7.94
C ALA A 540 -19.10 -58.67 7.89
N ASP A 541 -19.50 -59.13 6.71
CA ASP A 541 -20.57 -60.12 6.60
C ASP A 541 -20.47 -60.89 5.28
N LEU A 542 -19.89 -62.10 5.32
CA LEU A 542 -20.20 -63.24 4.45
C LEU A 542 -19.67 -64.51 5.17
N GLY A 543 -20.59 -65.31 5.70
CA GLY A 543 -20.33 -66.54 6.45
C GLY A 543 -19.99 -67.76 5.60
N GLY A 544 -19.56 -68.82 6.31
CA GLY A 544 -19.26 -70.17 5.80
C GLY A 544 -18.53 -70.99 6.85
#